data_AF-A0A7L3CNF2-F1
#
_entry.id   AF-A0A7L3CNF2-F1
#
_cell.length_a   1.000
_cell.length_b   1.000
_cell.length_c   1.000
_cell.angle_alpha   90.00
_cell.angle_beta   90.00
_cell.angle_gamma   90.00
#
_symmetry.space_group_name_H-M   'P 1'
#
loop_
_entity.id
_entity.type
_entity.pdbx_description
1 polymer ?
#
loop_
_entity_poly.entity_id
_entity_poly.type
_entity_poly.pdbx_seq_one_letter_code
_entity_poly.pdbx_strand_id
1 'polypeptide(L)' 'DDILVCAPSDDLLTHALDLTISALIVAGFELQEKKIQKMPPWKYLGLEIGNRTIVPQKLEINPRIKTLADVHK' A
#
# COMPACT_ATOMS: atom_id res chain seq x y z
N ASP A 1 -4.86 -7.03 2.60
CA ASP A 1 -5.50 -5.92 1.89
C ASP A 1 -4.75 -4.63 2.16
N ASP A 2 -4.81 -3.69 1.21
CA ASP A 2 -4.12 -2.40 1.28
C ASP A 2 -5.17 -1.28 1.20
N ILE A 3 -5.02 -0.25 2.04
CA ILE A 3 -5.93 0.90 2.11
C ILE A 3 -5.10 2.17 1.85
N LEU A 4 -5.56 3.01 0.93
CA LEU A 4 -4.97 4.32 0.66
C LEU A 4 -5.92 5.42 1.17
N VAL A 5 -5.44 6.27 2.06
CA VAL A 5 -6.18 7.42 2.61
C VAL A 5 -5.65 8.69 1.96
N CYS A 6 -6.53 9.52 1.40
CA CYS A 6 -6.18 10.79 0.76
C CYS A 6 -7.12 11.91 1.22
N ALA A 7 -6.59 13.12 1.36
CA ALA A 7 -7.36 14.31 1.71
C ALA A 7 -6.75 15.55 1.02
N PRO A 8 -7.53 16.64 0.85
CA PRO A 8 -7.06 17.85 0.18
C PRO A 8 -6.14 18.74 1.04
N SER A 9 -6.02 18.47 2.34
CA SER A 9 -5.09 19.15 3.26
C SER A 9 -4.53 18.18 4.31
N ASP A 10 -3.38 18.55 4.90
CA ASP A 10 -2.69 17.71 5.89
C ASP A 10 -3.50 17.52 7.19
N ASP A 11 -4.24 18.55 7.62
CA ASP A 11 -5.11 18.44 8.81
C ASP A 11 -6.24 17.43 8.58
N LEU A 12 -6.88 17.48 7.41
CA LEU A 12 -7.93 16.54 7.03
C LEU A 12 -7.36 15.14 6.81
N LEU A 13 -6.14 15.03 6.28
CA LEU A 13 -5.45 13.75 6.07
C LEU A 13 -5.16 13.08 7.41
N THR A 14 -4.63 13.84 8.37
CA THR A 14 -4.33 13.34 9.72
C THR A 14 -5.60 12.86 10.40
N HIS A 15 -6.65 13.67 10.36
CA HIS A 15 -7.94 13.29 10.95
C HIS A 15 -8.55 12.05 10.29
N ALA A 16 -8.57 11.99 8.95
CA ALA A 16 -9.09 10.84 8.22
C ALA A 16 -8.29 9.55 8.50
N LEU A 17 -6.96 9.67 8.64
CA LEU A 17 -6.09 8.55 8.97
C LEU A 17 -6.41 8.00 10.36
N ASP A 18 -6.55 8.86 11.37
CA ASP A 18 -6.87 8.46 12.75
C ASP A 18 -8.25 7.78 12.84
N LEU A 19 -9.26 8.33 12.15
CA LEU A 19 -10.58 7.72 12.07
C LEU A 19 -10.54 6.35 11.37
N THR A 20 -9.79 6.23 10.28
CA THR A 20 -9.65 4.97 9.55
C THR A 20 -8.98 3.91 10.41
N ILE A 21 -7.87 4.24 11.08
CA ILE A 21 -7.18 3.35 12.01
C ILE A 21 -8.12 2.90 13.13
N SER A 22 -8.83 3.84 13.76
CA SER A 22 -9.76 3.55 14.84
C SER A 22 -10.90 2.62 14.39
N ALA A 23 -11.48 2.88 13.22
CA ALA A 23 -12.55 2.05 12.66
C ALA A 23 -12.07 0.62 12.35
N LEU A 24 -10.85 0.46 11.82
CA LEU A 24 -10.27 -0.85 11.53
C LEU A 24 -10.02 -1.65 12.81
N ILE A 25 -9.50 -1.00 13.85
CA ILE A 25 -9.27 -1.62 15.16
C ILE A 25 -10.62 -2.06 15.77
N VAL A 26 -11.64 -1.20 15.75
CA VAL A 26 -12.98 -1.52 16.27
C VAL A 26 -13.63 -2.67 15.50
N ALA A 27 -13.41 -2.75 14.19
CA ALA A 27 -13.87 -3.86 13.37
C ALA A 27 -13.07 -5.17 13.56
N GLY A 28 -12.04 -5.17 14.41
CA GLY A 28 -11.25 -6.35 14.75
C GLY A 28 -10.09 -6.65 13.79
N PHE A 29 -9.70 -5.70 12.93
CA PHE A 29 -8.55 -5.88 12.04
C PHE A 29 -7.23 -5.59 12.76
N GLU A 30 -6.22 -6.40 12.46
CA GLU A 30 -4.86 -6.20 12.93
C GLU A 30 -4.05 -5.40 11.89
N LEU A 31 -3.54 -4.25 12.30
CA LEU A 31 -2.68 -3.41 11.48
C LEU A 31 -1.22 -3.83 11.66
N GLN A 32 -0.61 -4.35 10.60
CA GLN A 32 0.81 -4.67 10.63
C GLN A 32 1.63 -3.38 10.47
N GLU A 33 2.42 -3.01 11.50
CA GLU A 33 3.23 -1.78 11.48
C GLU A 33 4.14 -1.68 10.24
N LYS A 34 4.71 -2.81 9.81
CA LYS A 34 5.55 -2.89 8.59
C LYS A 34 4.83 -2.51 7.29
N LYS A 35 3.49 -2.51 7.29
CA LYS A 35 2.66 -2.14 6.13
C LYS A 35 2.15 -0.70 6.20
N ILE A 36 2.37 0.01 7.30
CA ILE A 36 1.96 1.41 7.46
C ILE A 36 3.01 2.30 6.79
N GLN A 37 2.61 2.99 5.71
CA GLN A 37 3.47 3.91 4.97
C GLN A 37 2.92 5.35 5.10
N LYS A 38 3.63 6.21 5.83
CA LYS A 38 3.19 7.60 6.12
C LYS A 38 3.83 8.66 5.22
N MET A 39 4.94 8.33 4.56
CA MET A 39 5.69 9.24 3.70
C MET A 39 5.94 8.60 2.33
N PRO A 40 6.10 9.40 1.27
CA PRO A 40 6.44 8.88 -0.05
C PRO A 40 7.87 8.31 -0.06
N PRO A 41 8.17 7.37 -0.97
CA PRO A 41 7.25 6.80 -1.95
C PRO A 41 6.32 5.73 -1.35
N TRP A 42 5.01 5.82 -1.64
CA TRP A 42 4.01 4.84 -1.18
C TRP A 42 3.84 3.72 -2.19
N LYS A 43 3.84 2.47 -1.72
CA LYS A 43 3.52 1.30 -2.53
C LYS A 43 2.06 0.92 -2.37
N TYR A 44 1.32 0.91 -3.48
CA TYR A 44 -0.10 0.54 -3.51
C TYR A 44 -0.46 -0.14 -4.83
N LEU A 45 -1.01 -1.36 -4.79
CA LEU A 45 -1.46 -2.11 -5.97
C LEU A 45 -0.41 -2.22 -7.10
N GLY A 46 0.87 -2.40 -6.75
CA GLY A 46 1.96 -2.46 -7.73
C GLY A 46 2.34 -1.10 -8.33
N LEU A 47 1.85 0.00 -7.78
CA LEU A 47 2.26 1.37 -8.10
C LEU A 47 3.20 1.90 -7.01
N GLU A 48 4.09 2.79 -7.40
CA GLU A 48 4.87 3.64 -6.52
C GLU A 48 4.39 5.09 -6.69
N ILE A 49 3.82 5.63 -5.63
CA ILE A 49 3.20 6.96 -5.59
C ILE A 49 4.17 7.89 -4.87
N GLY A 50 4.64 8.93 -5.56
CA GLY A 50 5.41 10.03 -4.99
C GLY A 50 4.54 11.28 -4.82
N ASN A 51 5.15 12.39 -4.40
CA ASN A 51 4.42 13.66 -4.17
C ASN A 51 3.63 14.17 -5.38
N ARG A 52 4.15 13.94 -6.59
CA ARG A 52 3.57 14.44 -7.86
C ARG A 52 3.66 13.44 -9.01
N THR A 53 4.04 12.20 -8.72
CA THR A 53 4.36 11.19 -9.72
C THR A 53 3.75 9.86 -9.32
N ILE A 54 3.23 9.11 -10.28
CA ILE A 54 2.81 7.72 -10.09
C ILE A 54 3.56 6.91 -11.14
N VAL A 55 4.37 5.95 -10.68
CA VAL A 55 5.13 5.07 -11.56
C VAL A 55 4.74 3.62 -11.30
N PRO A 56 4.63 2.77 -12.33
CA PRO A 56 4.51 1.33 -12.13
C PRO A 56 5.74 0.79 -11.39
N GLN A 57 5.53 -0.12 -10.43
CA GLN A 57 6.65 -0.84 -9.84
C GLN A 57 7.33 -1.69 -10.91
N LYS A 58 8.64 -1.85 -10.77
CA LYS A 58 9.42 -2.69 -11.66
C LYS A 58 8.88 -4.13 -11.60
N LEU A 59 8.31 -4.58 -12.71
CA LEU A 59 7.90 -5.98 -12.88
C LEU A 59 9.14 -6.81 -13.21
N GLU A 60 9.59 -7.63 -12.28
CA GLU A 60 10.61 -8.64 -12.56
C GLU A 60 9.92 -9.89 -13.10
N ILE A 61 9.84 -9.98 -14.43
CA ILE A 61 9.36 -11.19 -15.10
C ILE A 61 10.51 -12.20 -15.09
N ASN A 62 10.31 -13.35 -14.46
CA ASN A 62 11.24 -14.47 -14.59
C ASN A 62 10.97 -15.20 -15.91
N PRO A 63 11.88 -15.12 -16.91
CA PRO A 63 11.65 -15.76 -18.21
C PRO A 63 11.93 -17.27 -18.18
N ARG A 64 12.44 -17.82 -17.06
CA ARG A 64 12.84 -19.24 -16.93
C ARG A 64 11.79 -20.07 -16.20
N ILE A 65 10.52 -19.75 -16.38
CA ILE A 65 9.39 -20.56 -15.89
C ILE A 65 9.22 -21.73 -16.87
N LYS A 66 9.55 -22.96 -16.45
CA LYS A 66 9.40 -24.16 -17.31
C LYS A 66 8.22 -25.03 -16.89
N THR A 67 7.86 -24.95 -15.61
CA THR A 67 6.82 -25.78 -15.00
C THR A 67 5.91 -24.92 -14.10
N LEU A 68 4.68 -25.39 -13.87
CA LEU A 68 3.75 -24.78 -12.91
C LEU A 68 4.32 -24.68 -11.49
N ALA A 69 5.27 -25.55 -11.13
CA ALA A 69 5.98 -25.50 -9.86
C ALA A 69 6.98 -24.33 -9.78
N ASP A 70 7.49 -23.83 -10.92
CA ASP A 70 8.42 -22.70 -10.95
C ASP A 70 7.74 -21.34 -10.70
N VAL A 71 6.41 -21.27 -10.86
CA VAL A 71 5.59 -20.07 -10.62
C VAL A 71 5.34 -19.82 -9.14
N HIS A 72 5.35 -20.86 -8.31
CA HIS A 72 5.00 -20.79 -6.89
C HIS A 72 6.21 -20.56 -5.96
N LYS A 73 7.39 -20.27 -6.51
CA LYS A 73 8.63 -20.04 -5.75
C LYS A 73 8.91 -18.57 -5.49
#